data_AF-A0A3R6NQ02-F1
#
_entry.id   AF-A0A3R6NQ02-F1
#
_cell.length_a   1.000
_cell.length_b   1.000
_cell.length_c   1.000
_cell.angle_alpha   90.00
_cell.angle_beta   90.00
_cell.angle_gamma   90.00
#
_symmetry.space_group_name_H-M   'P 1'
#
loop_
_entity.id
_entity.type
_entity.pdbx_description
1 polymer ?
#
loop_
_entity_poly.entity_id
_entity_poly.type
_entity_poly.pdbx_seq_one_letter_code
_entity_poly.pdbx_strand_id
1 'polypeptide(L)'
;MDSYLDEEGIRRLWDKVVSKIDAKIKSLNLNIDTLVEDNQNKVVIGSRKNAMIVVTDANPNFISGTAAVSLKSIADAYGKNIENVAAQLKSASSAVITSAMVDNNTATLKCSYLSGTAYSGSIPVTLTVFLA
;
A
#
# COMPACT_ATOMS: atom_id res chain seq x y z
N MET A 1 39.41 47.78 -25.01
CA MET A 1 38.51 47.60 -26.15
C MET A 1 37.56 46.49 -25.74
N ASP A 2 36.39 46.88 -25.25
CA ASP A 2 35.41 45.97 -24.66
C ASP A 2 34.96 44.94 -25.69
N SER A 3 35.18 43.66 -25.39
CA SER A 3 34.65 42.56 -26.19
C SER A 3 33.15 42.40 -25.89
N TYR A 4 32.32 43.26 -26.45
CA TYR A 4 30.88 43.03 -26.48
C TYR A 4 30.61 41.84 -27.40
N LEU A 5 29.83 40.87 -26.90
CA LEU A 5 29.28 39.79 -27.71
C LEU A 5 28.45 40.39 -28.84
N ASP A 6 28.68 39.94 -30.06
CA ASP A 6 27.84 40.28 -31.21
C ASP A 6 26.43 39.68 -31.05
N GLU A 7 25.48 40.14 -31.87
CA GLU A 7 24.09 39.66 -31.82
C GLU A 7 23.99 38.13 -31.96
N GLU A 8 24.88 37.53 -32.76
CA GLU A 8 24.97 36.09 -32.95
C GLU A 8 25.46 35.38 -31.67
N GLY A 9 26.43 35.95 -30.95
CA GLY A 9 26.88 35.49 -29.65
C GLY A 9 25.79 35.55 -28.59
N ILE A 10 25.00 36.64 -28.57
CA ILE A 10 23.84 36.78 -27.68
C ILE A 10 22.79 35.71 -27.99
N ARG A 11 22.48 35.50 -29.27
CA ARG A 11 21.50 34.50 -29.73
C ARG A 11 21.91 33.08 -29.36
N ARG A 12 23.18 32.72 -29.54
CA ARG A 12 23.72 31.41 -29.13
C ARG A 12 23.65 31.18 -27.62
N LEU A 13 23.84 32.23 -26.82
CA LEU A 13 23.68 32.15 -25.37
C LEU A 13 22.23 31.94 -24.99
N TRP A 14 21.31 32.67 -25.63
CA TRP A 14 19.87 32.51 -25.45
C TRP A 14 19.42 31.07 -25.74
N ASP A 15 19.81 30.51 -26.88
CA ASP A 15 19.44 29.13 -27.26
C ASP A 15 19.96 28.09 -26.25
N LYS A 16 21.17 28.30 -25.71
CA LYS A 16 21.72 27.43 -24.65
C LYS A 16 20.93 27.53 -23.35
N VAL A 17 20.47 28.72 -22.99
CA VAL A 17 19.64 28.93 -21.78
C VAL A 17 18.29 28.26 -21.95
N VAL A 18 17.62 28.49 -23.09
CA VAL A 18 16.32 27.88 -23.42
C VAL A 18 16.42 26.36 -23.40
N SER A 19 17.42 25.77 -24.07
CA SER A 19 17.61 24.32 -24.10
C SER A 19 17.80 23.72 -22.70
N LYS A 20 18.53 24.39 -21.81
CA LYS A 20 18.68 23.95 -20.40
C LYS A 20 17.37 24.03 -19.63
N ILE A 21 16.58 25.09 -19.85
CA ILE A 21 15.27 25.26 -19.22
C ILE A 21 14.32 24.14 -19.67
N ASP A 22 14.25 23.88 -20.98
CA ASP A 22 13.39 22.82 -21.54
C ASP A 22 13.76 21.43 -21.02
N ALA A 23 15.06 21.12 -20.95
CA ALA A 23 15.53 19.87 -20.38
C ALA A 23 15.12 19.72 -18.91
N LYS A 24 15.17 20.81 -18.15
CA LYS A 24 14.78 20.81 -16.73
C LYS A 24 13.27 20.66 -16.55
N ILE A 25 12.46 21.34 -17.38
CA ILE A 25 10.99 21.20 -17.38
C ILE A 25 10.60 19.75 -17.70
N LYS A 26 11.22 19.14 -18.72
CA LYS A 26 10.95 17.75 -19.08
C LYS A 26 11.27 16.77 -17.94
N SER A 27 12.41 16.98 -17.27
CA SER A 27 12.78 16.19 -16.08
C SER A 27 11.79 16.37 -14.93
N LEU A 28 11.28 17.58 -14.69
CA LEU A 28 10.29 17.84 -13.65
C LEU A 28 8.95 17.16 -13.96
N ASN A 29 8.49 17.22 -15.21
CA ASN A 29 7.25 16.56 -15.61
C ASN A 29 7.32 15.04 -15.43
N LEU A 30 8.43 14.41 -15.84
CA LEU A 30 8.62 12.96 -15.63
C LEU A 30 8.54 12.59 -14.13
N ASN A 31 9.15 13.39 -13.25
CA ASN A 31 9.06 13.16 -11.81
C ASN A 31 7.63 13.34 -11.28
N ILE A 32 6.87 14.29 -11.81
CA ILE A 32 5.46 14.49 -11.45
C ILE A 32 4.63 13.28 -11.88
N ASP A 33 4.84 12.75 -13.08
CA ASP A 33 4.10 11.58 -13.58
C ASP A 33 4.36 10.35 -12.71
N THR A 34 5.63 10.08 -12.35
CA THR A 34 5.96 9.01 -11.40
C THR A 34 5.30 9.22 -10.03
N LEU A 35 5.29 10.45 -9.51
CA LEU A 35 4.62 10.76 -8.24
C LEU A 35 3.09 10.59 -8.33
N VAL A 36 2.49 10.90 -9.47
CA VAL A 36 1.04 10.70 -9.70
C VAL A 36 0.71 9.21 -9.74
N GLU A 37 1.48 8.41 -10.48
CA GLU A 37 1.32 6.94 -10.50
C GLU A 37 1.49 6.33 -9.09
N ASP A 38 2.53 6.73 -8.36
CA ASP A 38 2.79 6.28 -6.99
C ASP A 38 1.67 6.67 -6.01
N ASN A 39 1.00 7.80 -6.24
CA ASN A 39 -0.08 8.29 -5.38
C ASN A 39 -1.47 7.75 -5.76
N GLN A 40 -1.74 7.48 -7.04
CA GLN A 40 -2.97 6.81 -7.47
C GLN A 40 -3.07 5.41 -6.89
N ASN A 41 -1.94 4.72 -6.73
CA ASN A 41 -1.86 3.43 -6.05
C ASN A 41 -2.04 3.49 -4.51
N LYS A 42 -2.19 4.70 -3.92
CA LYS A 42 -2.31 4.93 -2.47
C LYS A 42 -3.69 5.42 -2.00
N VAL A 43 -4.70 5.49 -2.87
CA VAL A 43 -6.01 6.03 -2.48
C VAL A 43 -6.79 5.04 -1.60
N VAL A 44 -6.69 5.26 -0.29
CA VAL A 44 -7.67 4.86 0.72
C VAL A 44 -8.36 6.15 1.17
N ILE A 45 -9.64 6.34 0.81
CA ILE A 45 -10.44 7.45 1.35
C ILE A 45 -10.78 7.11 2.81
N GLY A 46 -9.85 7.46 3.72
CA GLY A 46 -10.00 7.31 5.17
C GLY A 46 -9.58 8.60 5.87
N SER A 47 -10.24 8.93 6.98
CA SER A 47 -10.00 10.15 7.78
C SER A 47 -8.61 10.24 8.45
N ARG A 48 -7.77 9.21 8.32
CA ARG A 48 -6.39 9.16 8.82
C ARG A 48 -5.40 9.41 7.69
N LYS A 49 -4.83 10.61 7.64
CA LYS A 49 -3.65 10.92 6.81
C LYS A 49 -2.53 9.95 7.19
N ASN A 50 -1.83 9.39 6.20
CA ASN A 50 -0.75 8.37 6.34
C ASN A 50 -1.17 6.94 6.71
N ALA A 51 -2.46 6.58 6.72
CA ALA A 51 -2.86 5.17 6.85
C ALA A 51 -2.50 4.40 5.57
N MET A 52 -1.93 3.20 5.71
CA MET A 52 -1.66 2.30 4.60
C MET A 52 -2.56 1.07 4.72
N ILE A 53 -3.12 0.61 3.60
CA ILE A 53 -3.86 -0.64 3.54
C ILE A 53 -3.09 -1.61 2.66
N VAL A 54 -2.88 -2.82 3.15
CA VAL A 54 -2.26 -3.93 2.41
C VAL A 54 -3.27 -5.06 2.33
N VAL A 55 -3.52 -5.58 1.13
CA VAL A 55 -4.33 -6.77 0.93
C VAL A 55 -3.39 -7.97 0.73
N THR A 56 -3.57 -9.01 1.54
CA THR A 56 -2.76 -10.24 1.47
C THR A 56 -3.64 -11.46 1.61
N ASP A 57 -3.20 -12.58 1.04
CA ASP A 57 -3.85 -13.87 1.21
C ASP A 57 -3.17 -14.69 2.32
N ALA A 58 -3.98 -15.41 3.08
CA ALA A 58 -3.53 -16.34 4.10
C ALA A 58 -4.33 -17.64 4.00
N ASN A 59 -3.73 -18.74 4.44
CA ASN A 59 -4.44 -20.01 4.58
C ASN A 59 -4.35 -20.51 6.04
N PRO A 60 -5.00 -19.80 6.98
CA PRO A 60 -4.96 -20.16 8.39
C PRO A 60 -5.55 -21.54 8.64
N ASN A 61 -5.01 -22.24 9.63
CA ASN A 61 -5.61 -23.45 10.18
C ASN A 61 -6.36 -23.09 11.47
N PHE A 62 -7.69 -23.23 11.45
CA PHE A 62 -8.54 -22.97 12.60
C PHE A 62 -8.61 -24.20 13.50
N ILE A 63 -8.39 -23.97 14.79
CA ILE A 63 -8.53 -24.98 15.85
C ILE A 63 -9.64 -24.48 16.78
N SER A 64 -10.77 -25.19 16.82
CA SER A 64 -11.93 -24.83 17.63
C SER A 64 -12.35 -23.36 17.41
N GLY A 65 -12.41 -22.96 16.15
CA GLY A 65 -12.90 -21.65 15.72
C GLY A 65 -11.88 -20.53 15.82
N THR A 66 -10.62 -20.80 16.16
CA THR A 66 -9.58 -19.76 16.29
C THR A 66 -8.36 -20.08 15.43
N ALA A 67 -7.81 -19.07 14.76
CA ALA A 67 -6.52 -19.14 14.08
C ALA A 67 -5.70 -17.88 14.35
N ALA A 68 -4.37 -18.02 14.28
CA ALA A 68 -3.44 -16.90 14.35
C ALA A 68 -2.64 -16.80 13.04
N VAL A 69 -2.49 -15.58 12.53
CA VAL A 69 -1.71 -15.27 11.33
C VAL A 69 -0.69 -14.19 11.68
N SER A 70 0.59 -14.47 11.51
CA SER A 70 1.64 -13.47 11.69
C SER A 70 1.60 -12.46 10.55
N LEU A 71 1.55 -11.18 10.89
CA LEU A 71 1.64 -10.04 9.97
C LEU A 71 2.99 -9.31 10.11
N LYS A 72 3.95 -9.90 10.84
CA LYS A 72 5.24 -9.26 11.12
C LYS A 72 6.03 -8.92 9.85
N SER A 73 6.02 -9.78 8.84
CA SER A 73 6.70 -9.49 7.57
C SER A 73 6.13 -8.27 6.87
N ILE A 74 4.81 -8.04 6.97
CA ILE A 74 4.13 -6.86 6.43
C ILE A 74 4.53 -5.63 7.26
N ALA A 75 4.46 -5.72 8.59
CA ALA A 75 4.86 -4.64 9.48
C ALA A 75 6.31 -4.18 9.23
N ASP A 76 7.24 -5.14 9.15
CA ASP A 76 8.66 -4.89 8.93
C ASP A 76 8.93 -4.29 7.53
N ALA A 77 8.24 -4.77 6.48
CA ALA A 77 8.42 -4.26 5.11
C ALA A 77 8.05 -2.79 4.95
N TYR A 78 7.08 -2.31 5.74
CA TYR A 78 6.60 -0.93 5.68
C TYR A 78 7.07 -0.06 6.85
N GLY A 79 7.81 -0.64 7.82
CA GLY A 79 8.28 0.07 9.01
C GLY A 79 7.13 0.65 9.86
N LYS A 80 5.98 -0.03 9.89
CA LYS A 80 4.74 0.42 10.56
C LYS A 80 4.14 -0.67 11.43
N ASN A 81 3.37 -0.28 12.43
CA ASN A 81 2.61 -1.23 13.22
C ASN A 81 1.29 -1.57 12.52
N ILE A 82 0.82 -2.80 12.74
CA ILE A 82 -0.52 -3.18 12.30
C ILE A 82 -1.52 -2.75 13.39
N GLU A 83 -2.46 -1.88 13.02
CA GLU A 83 -3.51 -1.42 13.94
C GLU A 83 -4.76 -2.30 13.89
N ASN A 84 -5.11 -2.75 12.69
CA ASN A 84 -6.36 -3.46 12.47
C ASN A 84 -6.27 -4.41 11.29
N VAL A 85 -7.20 -5.36 11.23
CA VAL A 85 -7.34 -6.30 10.13
C VAL A 85 -8.80 -6.65 9.91
N ALA A 86 -9.22 -6.73 8.65
CA ALA A 86 -10.45 -7.37 8.25
C ALA A 86 -10.12 -8.67 7.52
N ALA A 87 -10.91 -9.71 7.73
CA ALA A 87 -10.68 -11.03 7.16
C ALA A 87 -11.94 -11.52 6.43
N GLN A 88 -11.76 -12.04 5.22
CA GLN A 88 -12.83 -12.54 4.36
C GLN A 88 -12.47 -13.91 3.82
N LEU A 89 -13.38 -14.88 3.89
CA LEU A 89 -13.19 -16.17 3.24
C LEU A 89 -13.21 -16.00 1.72
N LYS A 90 -12.28 -16.65 1.00
CA LYS A 90 -12.18 -16.49 -0.47
C LYS A 90 -13.25 -17.28 -1.24
N SER A 91 -13.89 -18.25 -0.61
CA SER A 91 -14.91 -19.11 -1.22
C SER A 91 -16.21 -19.06 -0.44
N ALA A 92 -17.32 -19.34 -1.13
CA ALA A 92 -18.58 -19.66 -0.48
C ALA A 92 -18.35 -20.87 0.44
N SER A 93 -18.57 -20.67 1.73
CA SER A 93 -18.30 -21.64 2.78
C SER A 93 -19.50 -21.77 3.68
N SER A 94 -19.66 -22.94 4.31
CA SER A 94 -20.58 -23.11 5.43
C SER A 94 -20.09 -22.42 6.71
N ALA A 95 -18.95 -21.72 6.65
CA ALA A 95 -18.36 -20.97 7.74
C ALA A 95 -18.27 -19.46 7.43
N VAL A 96 -18.12 -18.67 8.48
CA VAL A 96 -18.02 -17.21 8.45
C VAL A 96 -16.95 -16.74 9.43
N ILE A 97 -16.22 -15.69 9.04
CA ILE A 97 -15.36 -14.97 9.98
C ILE A 97 -16.27 -14.18 10.92
N THR A 98 -16.13 -14.40 12.22
CA THR A 98 -16.93 -13.74 13.26
C THR A 98 -16.16 -12.64 13.98
N SER A 99 -14.83 -12.70 13.98
CA SER A 99 -13.99 -11.60 14.44
C SER A 99 -12.60 -11.66 13.84
N ALA A 100 -11.94 -10.52 13.73
CA ALA A 100 -10.52 -10.41 13.47
C ALA A 100 -9.94 -9.31 14.38
N MET A 101 -8.89 -9.64 15.12
CA MET A 101 -8.23 -8.72 16.05
C MET A 101 -6.74 -8.77 15.82
N VAL A 102 -6.05 -7.65 16.03
CA VAL A 102 -4.59 -7.58 15.95
C VAL A 102 -4.03 -7.33 17.34
N ASP A 103 -3.04 -8.13 17.72
CA ASP A 103 -2.17 -7.86 18.86
C ASP A 103 -0.73 -8.21 18.46
N ASN A 104 0.23 -7.34 18.80
CA ASN A 104 1.66 -7.55 18.50
C ASN A 104 1.94 -8.04 17.06
N ASN A 105 1.36 -7.37 16.05
CA ASN A 105 1.46 -7.73 14.63
C ASN A 105 1.02 -9.18 14.31
N THR A 106 0.13 -9.75 15.13
CA THR A 106 -0.50 -11.05 14.90
C THR A 106 -2.01 -10.88 14.81
N ALA A 107 -2.59 -11.33 13.70
CA ALA A 107 -4.03 -11.37 13.52
C ALA A 107 -4.60 -12.64 14.16
N THR A 108 -5.46 -12.48 15.15
CA THR A 108 -6.30 -13.56 15.69
C THR A 108 -7.65 -13.53 15.02
N LEU A 109 -7.99 -14.59 14.30
CA LEU A 109 -9.22 -14.74 13.55
C LEU A 109 -10.13 -15.71 14.28
N LYS A 110 -11.42 -15.37 14.39
CA LYS A 110 -12.47 -16.30 14.80
C LYS A 110 -13.32 -16.69 13.60
N CYS A 111 -13.63 -17.99 13.51
CA CYS A 111 -14.41 -18.58 12.45
C CYS A 111 -15.43 -19.57 13.03
N SER A 112 -16.63 -19.54 12.51
CA SER A 112 -17.72 -20.42 12.96
C SER A 112 -18.50 -20.90 11.75
N TYR A 113 -19.07 -22.10 11.84
CA TYR A 113 -20.10 -22.52 10.90
C TYR A 113 -21.32 -21.59 11.00
N LEU A 114 -22.11 -21.51 9.93
CA LEU A 114 -23.38 -20.77 9.91
C LEU A 114 -24.37 -21.29 10.97
N SER A 115 -24.21 -22.54 11.42
CA SER A 115 -24.94 -23.13 12.55
C SER A 115 -24.53 -22.57 13.92
N GLY A 116 -23.47 -21.75 13.99
CA GLY A 116 -22.92 -21.17 15.21
C GLY A 116 -21.85 -22.02 15.92
N THR A 117 -21.56 -23.23 15.42
CA THR A 117 -20.50 -24.07 16.00
C THR A 117 -19.11 -23.61 15.54
N ALA A 118 -18.09 -23.85 16.37
CA ALA A 118 -16.72 -23.46 16.05
C ALA A 118 -16.19 -24.21 14.81
N TYR A 119 -15.57 -23.48 13.88
CA TYR A 119 -14.97 -24.07 12.68
C TYR A 119 -13.58 -24.66 12.97
N SER A 120 -13.29 -25.84 12.43
CA SER A 120 -11.95 -26.45 12.52
C SER A 120 -11.52 -26.92 11.14
N GLY A 121 -10.30 -26.55 10.74
CA GLY A 121 -9.75 -26.85 9.43
C GLY A 121 -9.04 -25.66 8.79
N SER A 122 -8.45 -25.91 7.62
CA SER A 122 -7.77 -24.89 6.84
C SER A 122 -8.69 -24.33 5.76
N ILE A 123 -8.79 -23.01 5.67
CA ILE A 123 -9.60 -22.32 4.68
C ILE A 123 -8.90 -21.04 4.20
N PRO A 124 -8.85 -20.77 2.87
CA PRO A 124 -8.23 -19.55 2.35
C PRO A 124 -9.00 -18.29 2.76
N VAL A 125 -8.25 -17.29 3.20
CA VAL A 125 -8.74 -16.00 3.68
C VAL A 125 -7.98 -14.87 3.00
N THR A 126 -8.68 -13.84 2.55
CA THR A 126 -8.09 -12.54 2.19
C THR A 126 -8.13 -11.63 3.40
N LEU A 127 -6.98 -11.07 3.76
CA LEU A 127 -6.79 -10.12 4.86
C LEU A 127 -6.61 -8.72 4.29
N THR A 128 -7.42 -7.78 4.76
CA THR A 128 -7.21 -6.34 4.56
C THR A 128 -6.57 -5.79 5.82
N VAL A 129 -5.29 -5.45 5.74
CA VAL A 129 -4.42 -5.07 6.85
C VAL A 129 -4.27 -3.55 6.88
N PHE A 130 -4.53 -2.94 8.04
CA PHE A 130 -4.45 -1.50 8.24
C PHE A 130 -3.20 -1.16 9.06
N LEU A 131 -2.33 -0.33 8.50
CA LEU A 131 -1.06 0.07 9.11
C LEU A 131 -1.06 1.56 9.46
N ALA A 132 -0.45 1.90 10.59
CA ALA A 132 -0.16 3.27 11.00
C ALA A 132 1.32 3.45 11.38
#